data_AF-A0A3P7DSE2-F1
#
_entry.id   AF-A0A3P7DSE2-F1
#
_cell.length_a   1.000
_cell.length_b   1.000
_cell.length_c   1.000
_cell.angle_alpha   90.00
_cell.angle_beta   90.00
_cell.angle_gamma   90.00
#
_symmetry.space_group_name_H-M   'P 1'
#
loop_
_entity.id
_entity.type
_entity.pdbx_description
1 polymer ?
#
loop_
_entity_poly.entity_id
_entity_poly.type
_entity_poly.pdbx_seq_one_letter_code
_entity_poly.pdbx_strand_id
1 'polypeptide(L)'
;MDIYLEFDESFDGIIFADHAYNDSGCRWEGQHSTKINFTIPIFESNGSYACGIRMLQATGEVTSMLILSPMKHILVDGMTSLQIRCLYVTDDITVTMAGLQIVNDIQKEAN
;
A
#
# COMPACT_ATOMS: atom_id res chain seq x y z
N MET A 1 3.34 -3.58 0.69
CA MET A 1 2.86 -4.68 1.55
C MET A 1 2.74 -5.92 0.69
N ASP A 2 3.58 -6.93 0.93
CA ASP A 2 3.65 -8.12 0.07
C ASP A 2 2.65 -9.17 0.53
N ILE A 3 1.83 -9.64 -0.39
CA ILE A 3 0.74 -10.59 -0.16
C ILE A 3 1.00 -11.85 -0.96
N TYR A 4 0.85 -12.99 -0.29
CA TYR A 4 0.96 -14.32 -0.87
C TYR A 4 -0.35 -15.06 -0.61
N LEU A 5 -1.06 -15.40 -1.67
CA LEU A 5 -2.29 -16.18 -1.59
C LEU A 5 -2.09 -17.54 -2.26
N GLU A 6 -2.68 -18.57 -1.64
CA GLU A 6 -2.75 -19.93 -2.16
C GLU A 6 -4.22 -20.34 -2.22
N PHE A 7 -4.63 -20.88 -3.36
CA PHE A 7 -5.99 -21.31 -3.68
C PHE A 7 -6.03 -22.83 -3.81
N ASP A 8 -7.17 -23.43 -3.45
CA ASP A 8 -7.38 -24.88 -3.61
C ASP A 8 -7.38 -25.31 -5.08
N GLU A 9 -7.80 -24.42 -5.99
CA GLU A 9 -7.84 -24.62 -7.44
C GLU A 9 -7.12 -23.48 -8.19
N SER A 10 -6.88 -23.68 -9.49
CA SER A 10 -6.19 -22.66 -10.31
C SER A 10 -7.03 -21.39 -10.42
N PHE A 11 -6.49 -20.27 -9.92
CA PHE A 11 -7.16 -18.99 -9.94
C PHE A 11 -6.85 -18.22 -11.23
N ASP A 12 -7.90 -17.92 -11.99
CA ASP A 12 -7.85 -17.08 -13.19
C ASP A 12 -8.82 -15.88 -13.09
N GLY A 13 -9.10 -15.44 -11.87
CA GLY A 13 -9.99 -14.31 -11.60
C GLY A 13 -9.26 -12.96 -11.59
N ILE A 14 -9.80 -12.02 -10.82
CA ILE A 14 -9.17 -10.73 -10.55
C ILE A 14 -9.25 -10.38 -9.07
N ILE A 15 -8.17 -9.80 -8.56
CA ILE A 15 -8.04 -9.31 -7.19
C ILE A 15 -7.90 -7.80 -7.28
N PHE A 16 -8.64 -7.05 -6.47
CA PHE A 16 -8.51 -5.59 -6.44
C PHE A 16 -8.75 -5.05 -5.04
N ALA A 17 -8.18 -3.90 -4.73
CA ALA A 17 -8.48 -3.23 -3.48
C ALA A 17 -9.88 -2.60 -3.53
N ASP A 18 -10.57 -2.62 -2.39
CA ASP A 18 -11.91 -2.05 -2.27
C ASP A 18 -11.91 -0.58 -2.71
N HIS A 19 -12.93 -0.20 -3.47
CA HIS A 19 -13.07 1.10 -4.14
C HIS A 19 -11.95 1.49 -5.14
N ALA A 20 -11.03 0.59 -5.50
CA ALA A 20 -9.90 0.88 -6.38
C ALA A 20 -9.86 0.00 -7.67
N TYR A 21 -11.00 -0.55 -8.11
CA TYR A 21 -11.07 -1.42 -9.30
C TYR A 21 -10.52 -0.77 -10.59
N ASN A 22 -10.68 0.55 -10.71
CA ASN A 22 -10.22 1.31 -11.88
C ASN A 22 -8.73 1.70 -11.82
N ASP A 23 -8.07 1.47 -10.68
CA ASP A 23 -6.65 1.73 -10.51
C ASP A 23 -5.85 0.46 -10.83
N SER A 24 -5.06 0.50 -11.91
CA SER A 24 -4.20 -0.61 -12.31
C SER A 24 -3.13 -0.96 -11.27
N GLY A 25 -2.73 -0.01 -10.42
CA GLY A 25 -1.78 -0.27 -9.33
C GLY A 25 -2.38 -1.05 -8.16
N CYS A 26 -3.71 -1.13 -8.09
CA CYS A 26 -4.46 -1.77 -7.03
C CYS A 26 -5.26 -2.98 -7.53
N ARG A 27 -4.84 -3.55 -8.68
CA ARG A 27 -5.55 -4.61 -9.39
C ARG A 27 -4.57 -5.65 -9.92
N TRP A 28 -4.85 -6.91 -9.64
CA TRP A 28 -4.00 -8.05 -9.99
C TRP A 28 -4.83 -9.14 -10.64
N GLU A 29 -4.43 -9.56 -11.83
CA GLU A 29 -5.11 -10.61 -12.59
C GLU A 29 -4.54 -11.99 -12.22
N GLY A 30 -5.42 -12.98 -12.08
CA GLY A 30 -5.03 -14.37 -11.95
C GLY A 30 -4.28 -14.87 -13.18
N GLN A 31 -3.35 -15.79 -12.97
CA GLN A 31 -2.48 -16.35 -14.01
C GLN A 31 -2.71 -17.86 -14.18
N HIS A 32 -3.93 -18.33 -13.94
CA HIS A 32 -4.29 -19.75 -13.95
C HIS A 32 -3.33 -20.59 -13.08
N SER A 33 -3.07 -20.10 -11.88
CA SER A 33 -2.14 -20.68 -10.92
C SER A 33 -2.83 -20.82 -9.57
N THR A 34 -2.46 -21.84 -8.79
CA THR A 34 -2.91 -21.98 -7.40
C THR A 34 -2.22 -20.99 -6.46
N LYS A 35 -1.19 -20.27 -6.92
CA LYS A 35 -0.46 -19.29 -6.12
C LYS A 35 -0.37 -17.97 -6.86
N ILE A 36 -0.57 -16.87 -6.12
CA ILE A 36 -0.34 -15.52 -6.61
C ILE A 36 0.37 -14.70 -5.54
N ASN A 37 1.33 -13.90 -5.98
CA ASN A 37 2.06 -12.96 -5.16
C ASN A 37 1.94 -11.56 -5.76
N PHE A 38 1.68 -10.58 -4.92
CA PHE A 38 1.57 -9.19 -5.34
C PHE A 38 1.87 -8.24 -4.20
N THR A 39 2.28 -7.03 -4.56
CA THR A 39 2.58 -5.96 -3.61
C THR A 39 1.49 -4.90 -3.68
N ILE A 40 0.87 -4.62 -2.53
CA ILE A 40 -0.03 -3.48 -2.37
C ILE A 40 0.83 -2.24 -2.06
N PRO A 41 0.83 -1.21 -2.92
CA PRO A 41 1.50 0.06 -2.62
C PRO A 41 0.79 0.75 -1.45
N ILE A 42 1.56 1.43 -0.60
CA ILE A 42 1.01 2.08 0.61
C ILE A 42 0.79 3.55 0.42
N PHE A 43 1.72 4.19 -0.28
CA PHE A 43 1.68 5.60 -0.59
C PHE A 43 1.70 5.78 -2.10
N GLU A 44 0.91 6.73 -2.57
CA GLU A 44 1.01 7.29 -3.91
C GLU A 44 2.16 8.31 -3.97
N SER A 45 2.56 8.69 -5.18
CA SER A 45 3.62 9.68 -5.42
C SER A 45 3.34 11.07 -4.83
N ASN A 46 2.08 11.40 -4.58
CA ASN A 46 1.61 12.64 -3.96
C ASN A 46 1.63 12.59 -2.40
N GLY A 47 1.99 11.44 -1.81
CA GLY A 47 1.97 11.20 -0.36
C GLY A 47 0.62 10.76 0.22
N SER A 48 -0.44 10.60 -0.58
CA SER A 48 -1.70 10.01 -0.12
C SER A 48 -1.61 8.49 -0.02
N TYR A 49 -2.51 7.88 0.75
CA TYR A 49 -2.58 6.42 0.84
C TYR A 49 -3.12 5.82 -0.45
N ALA A 50 -2.42 4.81 -0.99
CA ALA A 50 -2.84 4.09 -2.17
C ALA A 50 -3.81 2.95 -1.82
N CYS A 51 -4.56 2.46 -2.81
CA CYS A 51 -5.37 1.23 -2.71
C CYS A 51 -6.33 1.17 -1.51
N GLY A 52 -6.91 2.30 -1.12
CA GLY A 52 -7.89 2.37 -0.02
C GLY A 52 -7.29 2.06 1.36
N ILE A 53 -5.96 2.13 1.50
CA ILE A 53 -5.29 1.86 2.76
C ILE A 53 -5.73 2.82 3.85
N ARG A 54 -5.93 2.27 5.04
CA ARG A 54 -6.15 3.03 6.27
C ARG A 54 -5.04 2.73 7.25
N MET A 55 -4.29 3.76 7.61
CA MET A 55 -3.24 3.70 8.61
C MET A 55 -3.74 4.27 9.93
N LEU A 56 -3.69 3.46 10.99
CA LEU A 56 -3.92 3.90 12.35
C LEU A 56 -2.61 4.40 12.94
N GLN A 57 -2.41 5.72 12.94
CA GLN A 57 -1.16 6.35 13.38
C GLN A 57 -0.77 5.99 14.82
N ALA A 58 -1.75 5.74 15.70
CA ALA A 58 -1.49 5.40 17.10
C ALA A 58 -0.78 4.05 17.30
N THR A 59 -0.98 3.09 16.38
CA THR A 59 -0.42 1.73 16.48
C THR A 59 0.51 1.37 15.33
N GLY A 60 0.54 2.16 14.26
CA GLY A 60 1.18 1.79 13.00
C GLY A 60 0.43 0.69 12.24
N GLU A 61 -0.82 0.38 12.60
CA GLU A 61 -1.62 -0.63 11.89
C GLU A 61 -2.06 -0.10 10.52
N VAL A 62 -1.66 -0.81 9.47
CA VAL A 62 -2.05 -0.58 8.09
C VAL A 62 -3.07 -1.64 7.70
N THR A 63 -4.26 -1.19 7.30
CA THR A 63 -5.36 -2.05 6.90
C THR A 63 -5.75 -1.81 5.45
N SER A 64 -6.08 -2.88 4.74
CA SER A 64 -6.58 -2.85 3.36
C SER A 64 -7.65 -3.91 3.18
N MET A 65 -8.69 -3.60 2.42
CA MET A 65 -9.71 -4.58 2.02
C MET A 65 -9.45 -5.00 0.57
N LEU A 66 -9.33 -6.29 0.32
CA LEU A 66 -9.25 -6.86 -1.02
C LEU A 66 -10.57 -7.53 -1.38
N ILE A 67 -10.93 -7.44 -2.65
CA ILE A 67 -12.05 -8.15 -3.25
C ILE A 67 -11.49 -9.09 -4.30
N LEU A 68 -11.83 -10.37 -4.17
CA LEU A 68 -11.46 -11.43 -5.08
C LEU A 68 -12.70 -11.81 -5.88
N SER A 69 -12.66 -11.60 -7.19
CA SER A 69 -13.69 -12.07 -8.11
C SER A 69 -13.17 -13.24 -8.93
N PRO A 70 -13.89 -14.37 -9.01
CA PRO A 70 -13.51 -15.47 -9.90
C PRO A 70 -13.62 -15.12 -11.39
N MET A 71 -14.22 -13.98 -11.74
CA MET A 71 -14.38 -13.51 -13.12
C MET A 71 -13.65 -12.18 -13.35
N LYS A 72 -12.83 -12.10 -14.41
CA LYS A 72 -12.02 -10.90 -14.74
C LYS A 72 -12.83 -9.64 -15.04
N HIS A 73 -14.02 -9.79 -15.63
CA HIS A 73 -14.78 -8.68 -16.22
C HIS A 73 -16.19 -8.48 -15.66
N ILE A 74 -16.60 -9.30 -14.69
CA ILE A 74 -17.94 -9.21 -14.11
C ILE A 74 -17.79 -9.25 -12.59
N LEU A 75 -18.32 -8.23 -11.94
CA LEU A 75 -18.61 -8.25 -10.52
C LEU A 75 -19.88 -9.11 -10.34
N VAL A 76 -19.68 -10.39 -10.05
CA VAL A 76 -20.75 -11.37 -9.81
C VAL A 76 -20.95 -11.64 -8.33
N ASP A 77 -22.16 -12.10 -7.97
CA ASP A 77 -22.40 -12.78 -6.69
C ASP A 77 -21.45 -13.99 -6.60
N GLY A 78 -20.56 -13.98 -5.61
CA GLY A 78 -19.45 -14.94 -5.51
C GLY A 78 -18.09 -14.30 -5.24
N MET A 79 -18.06 -12.97 -5.11
CA MET A 79 -16.86 -12.27 -4.64
C MET A 79 -16.59 -12.54 -3.16
N THR A 80 -15.31 -12.73 -2.85
CA THR A 80 -14.83 -12.89 -1.47
C THR A 80 -14.05 -11.65 -1.06
N SER A 81 -14.38 -11.09 0.11
CA SER A 81 -13.64 -9.98 0.70
C SER A 81 -12.59 -10.50 1.68
N LEU A 82 -11.36 -10.03 1.56
CA LEU A 82 -10.26 -10.33 2.47
C LEU A 82 -9.76 -9.03 3.12
N GLN A 83 -9.91 -8.92 4.44
CA GLN A 83 -9.32 -7.81 5.20
C GLN A 83 -7.88 -8.17 5.60
N ILE A 84 -6.93 -7.39 5.11
CA ILE A 84 -5.51 -7.51 5.46
C ILE A 84 -5.17 -6.45 6.49
N ARG A 85 -4.41 -6.86 7.52
CA ARG A 85 -3.87 -5.98 8.56
C ARG A 85 -2.39 -6.27 8.74
N CYS A 86 -1.57 -5.24 8.66
CA CYS A 86 -0.14 -5.30 8.93
C CYS A 86 0.24 -4.26 9.97
N LEU A 87 1.18 -4.58 10.84
CA LEU A 87 1.73 -3.62 11.79
C LEU A 87 3.06 -3.10 11.25
N TYR A 88 3.16 -1.79 11.08
CA TYR A 88 4.44 -1.12 10.86
C TYR A 88 5.16 -1.04 12.19
N VAL A 89 6.12 -1.93 12.41
CA VAL A 89 7.13 -1.73 13.46
C VAL A 89 8.13 -0.74 12.87
N THR A 90 8.00 0.53 13.24
CA THR A 90 9.09 1.47 13.04
C THR A 90 10.18 1.11 14.06
N ASP A 91 11.23 0.44 13.60
CA ASP A 91 12.52 0.58 14.30
C ASP A 91 12.88 2.07 14.16
N ASP A 92 12.75 2.85 15.23
CA ASP A 92 13.03 4.28 15.24
C ASP A 92 14.45 4.56 14.73
N ILE A 93 14.61 4.80 13.42
CA ILE A 93 15.84 5.37 12.86
C ILE A 93 15.77 6.87 13.14
N THR A 94 16.31 7.26 14.29
CA THR A 94 16.52 8.67 14.62
C THR A 94 17.68 9.19 13.75
N VAL A 95 17.38 9.92 12.67
CA VAL A 95 18.39 10.66 11.90
C VAL A 95 18.66 11.99 12.61
N THR A 96 19.65 12.00 13.48
CA THR A 96 20.13 13.24 14.10
C THR A 96 21.08 13.93 13.11
N MET A 97 20.60 14.94 12.39
CA MET A 97 21.49 15.85 11.65
C MET A 97 22.24 16.70 12.68
N ALA A 98 23.55 16.53 12.78
CA ALA A 98 24.41 17.43 13.55
C ALA A 98 24.26 18.84 12.97
N GLY A 99 23.96 19.82 13.84
CA GLY A 99 23.64 21.19 13.46
C GLY A 99 24.71 21.82 12.57
N LEU A 100 24.40 21.93 11.28
CA LEU A 100 25.06 22.87 10.38
C LEU A 100 24.58 24.28 10.74
N GLN A 101 25.35 24.98 11.56
CA GLN A 101 25.23 26.43 11.71
C GLN A 101 25.77 27.09 10.43
N ILE A 102 24.87 27.44 9.52
CA ILE A 102 25.15 28.44 8.48
C ILE A 102 24.91 29.80 9.14
N VAL A 103 25.93 30.35 9.79
CA VAL A 103 25.91 31.76 10.22
C VAL A 103 26.40 32.59 9.03
N ASN A 104 25.45 33.06 8.23
CA ASN A 104 25.66 34.16 7.30
C ASN A 104 25.65 35.47 8.10
N ASP A 105 26.79 35.91 8.61
CA ASP A 105 26.98 37.31 8.98
C ASP A 105 27.26 38.13 7.71
N ILE A 106 26.17 38.45 7.01
CA ILE A 106 26.09 39.57 6.09
C ILE A 106 25.61 40.78 6.91
N GLN A 107 26.27 41.93 6.68
CA GLN A 107 25.82 43.30 7.04
C GLN A 107 26.01 43.80 8.48
N LYS A 108 27.10 44.54 8.65
CA LYS A 108 27.08 45.93 9.17
C LYS A 108 28.34 46.62 8.66
N GLU A 109 28.34 47.17 7.45
CA GLU A 109 27.96 48.57 7.16
C GLU A 109 28.49 49.61 8.17
N ALA A 110 29.32 50.48 7.59
CA ALA A 110 29.48 51.92 7.85
C ALA A 110 30.45 52.40 8.95
N ASN A 111 31.51 53.05 8.42
CA ASN A 111 32.57 53.89 9.02
C ASN A 111 33.76 53.21 9.71
#